data_AF-A0A8X6YIZ9-F1
#
_entry.id   AF-A0A8X6YIZ9-F1
#
_cell.length_a   1.000
_cell.length_b   1.000
_cell.length_c   1.000
_cell.angle_alpha   90.00
_cell.angle_beta   90.00
_cell.angle_gamma   90.00
#
_symmetry.space_group_name_H-M   'P 1'
#
loop_
_entity.id
_entity.type
_entity.pdbx_description
1 polymer ?
#
loop_
_entity_poly.entity_id
_entity_poly.type
_entity_poly.pdbx_seq_one_letter_code
_entity_poly.pdbx_strand_id
1 'polypeptide(L)'
;MELFPCLLSPILWERVGNIPALSRLMQAFIDKEAHKIVASQKLNGVLGVFQKLIASKTNDHEGFFILMRLVENLPPETLNEYLKHIFVLLFHRLSNSKTTKYVKSLLAFFFFFSYKYGPGALISLIDTIQPKMFSMVIERLILPDLQKVSGNVERKICSVGLIKLLTEAPELIDGCYSQFWGPLLQALIGLFELPEDDSIPEDEHFIEVDETPGYQSAFCKLLFAGKAEHDPINGQIPDARLHLAQSLQKLSINCPGKLPTLISTHLAPEAAQHLQKYLQAANVALS
;
A
#
# COMPACT_ATOMS: atom_id res chain seq x y z
N MET A 1 13.14 26.26 -5.67
CA MET A 1 11.99 26.21 -4.73
C MET A 1 10.96 27.33 -4.88
N GLU A 2 11.18 28.40 -5.65
CA GLU A 2 10.24 29.55 -5.67
C GLU A 2 8.81 29.21 -6.09
N LEU A 3 8.63 28.24 -6.99
CA LEU A 3 7.31 27.79 -7.43
C LEU A 3 6.60 26.90 -6.41
N PHE A 4 7.34 26.24 -5.50
CA PHE A 4 6.77 25.23 -4.61
C PHE A 4 5.67 25.78 -3.67
N PRO A 5 5.82 26.95 -3.03
CA PRO A 5 4.73 27.55 -2.26
C PRO A 5 3.44 27.76 -3.05
N CYS A 6 3.52 28.06 -4.35
CA CYS A 6 2.35 28.22 -5.21
C CYS A 6 1.58 26.90 -5.34
N LEU A 7 2.28 25.75 -5.43
CA LEU A 7 1.64 24.42 -5.47
C LEU A 7 0.82 24.10 -4.22
N LEU A 8 1.05 24.75 -3.10
CA LEU A 8 0.31 24.51 -1.86
C LEU A 8 -1.01 25.28 -1.80
N SER A 9 -1.27 26.15 -2.78
CA SER A 9 -2.51 26.93 -2.86
C SER A 9 -3.70 26.04 -3.21
N PRO A 10 -4.75 25.96 -2.37
CA PRO A 10 -5.89 25.07 -2.59
C PRO A 10 -6.60 25.27 -3.93
N ILE A 11 -6.59 26.50 -4.46
CA ILE A 11 -7.28 26.88 -5.71
C ILE A 11 -6.73 26.16 -6.94
N LEU A 12 -5.43 25.81 -6.93
CA LEU A 12 -4.82 25.09 -8.06
C LEU A 12 -5.35 23.65 -8.17
N TRP A 13 -5.80 23.08 -7.05
CA TRP A 13 -6.29 21.71 -6.93
C TRP A 13 -7.82 21.60 -7.05
N GLU A 14 -8.51 22.68 -7.43
CA GLU A 14 -9.97 22.65 -7.68
C GLU A 14 -10.30 22.18 -9.09
N ARG A 15 -9.41 22.42 -10.05
CA ARG A 15 -9.63 22.05 -11.45
C ARG A 15 -9.13 20.64 -11.70
N VAL A 16 -10.05 19.71 -11.99
CA VAL A 16 -9.74 18.28 -12.12
C VAL A 16 -8.69 18.02 -13.21
N GLY A 17 -8.77 18.74 -14.34
CA GLY A 17 -7.80 18.62 -15.43
C GLY A 17 -6.36 19.01 -15.06
N ASN A 18 -6.15 19.77 -13.98
CA ASN A 18 -4.81 20.15 -13.51
C ASN A 18 -4.21 19.08 -12.59
N ILE A 19 -5.04 18.29 -11.90
CA ILE A 19 -4.63 17.44 -10.78
C ILE A 19 -3.51 16.46 -11.19
N PRO A 20 -3.58 15.72 -12.32
CA PRO A 20 -2.53 14.78 -12.67
C PRO A 20 -1.16 15.45 -12.89
N ALA A 21 -1.14 16.63 -13.50
CA ALA A 21 0.10 17.39 -13.72
C ALA A 21 0.67 17.93 -12.40
N LEU A 22 -0.19 18.49 -11.54
CA LEU A 22 0.20 19.05 -10.25
C LEU A 22 0.69 17.98 -9.29
N SER A 23 -0.01 16.84 -9.22
CA SER A 23 0.41 15.68 -8.43
C SER A 23 1.79 15.19 -8.88
N ARG A 24 1.99 15.03 -10.19
CA ARG A 24 3.29 14.64 -10.73
C ARG A 24 4.39 15.63 -10.37
N LEU A 25 4.13 16.94 -10.46
CA LEU A 25 5.10 17.96 -10.08
C LEU A 25 5.39 17.96 -8.58
N MET A 26 4.37 17.78 -7.73
CA MET A 26 4.51 17.63 -6.28
C MET A 26 5.42 16.44 -5.93
N GLN A 27 5.16 15.27 -6.54
CA GLN A 27 6.00 14.08 -6.35
C GLN A 27 7.45 14.36 -6.75
N ALA A 28 7.70 15.05 -7.87
CA ALA A 28 9.05 15.39 -8.29
C ALA A 28 9.78 16.34 -7.30
N PHE A 29 9.07 17.29 -6.70
CA PHE A 29 9.63 18.13 -5.64
C PHE A 29 9.97 17.32 -4.39
N ILE A 30 9.11 16.36 -4.00
CA ILE A 30 9.38 15.47 -2.86
C ILE A 30 10.61 14.61 -3.17
N ASP A 31 10.66 13.95 -4.33
CA ASP A 31 11.77 13.07 -4.73
C ASP A 31 13.14 13.77 -4.78
N LYS A 32 13.17 15.08 -5.06
CA LYS A 32 14.42 15.85 -5.19
C LYS A 32 14.78 16.66 -3.95
N GLU A 33 13.79 17.20 -3.25
CA GLU A 33 14.01 18.24 -2.24
C GLU A 33 13.16 18.05 -0.97
N ALA A 34 12.82 16.80 -0.61
CA ALA A 34 12.06 16.48 0.63
C ALA A 34 12.60 17.20 1.88
N HIS A 35 13.93 17.19 2.07
CA HIS A 35 14.59 17.87 3.19
C HIS A 35 14.33 19.40 3.21
N LYS A 36 14.28 20.06 2.04
CA LYS A 36 13.99 21.49 1.95
C LYS A 36 12.52 21.80 2.23
N ILE A 37 11.61 20.90 1.84
CA ILE A 37 10.17 21.02 2.15
C ILE A 37 9.98 21.07 3.67
N VAL A 38 10.66 20.18 4.40
CA VAL A 38 10.64 20.13 5.87
C VAL A 38 11.30 21.37 6.47
N ALA A 39 12.52 21.70 6.04
CA ALA A 39 13.26 22.86 6.55
C ALA A 39 12.52 24.19 6.33
N SER A 40 11.71 24.28 5.27
CA SER A 40 10.90 25.46 4.94
C SER A 40 9.50 25.44 5.60
N GLN A 41 9.24 24.50 6.52
CA GLN A 41 7.97 24.32 7.22
C GLN A 41 6.76 24.18 6.28
N LYS A 42 6.95 23.53 5.13
CA LYS A 42 5.89 23.36 4.11
C LYS A 42 5.22 21.99 4.12
N LEU A 43 5.68 21.05 4.95
CA LEU A 43 5.12 19.70 5.04
C LEU A 43 3.61 19.70 5.31
N ASN A 44 3.14 20.52 6.26
CA ASN A 44 1.72 20.67 6.55
C ASN A 44 0.89 21.10 5.32
N GLY A 45 1.45 21.96 4.46
CA GLY A 45 0.80 22.34 3.20
C GLY A 45 0.66 21.15 2.24
N VAL A 46 1.70 20.30 2.15
CA VAL A 46 1.65 19.07 1.34
C VAL A 46 0.62 18.08 1.89
N LEU A 47 0.56 17.93 3.22
CA LEU A 47 -0.45 17.09 3.87
C LEU A 47 -1.87 17.62 3.67
N GLY A 48 -2.06 18.94 3.62
CA GLY A 48 -3.34 19.56 3.25
C GLY A 48 -3.75 19.25 1.81
N VAL A 49 -2.80 19.25 0.87
CA VAL A 49 -3.05 18.80 -0.52
C VAL A 49 -3.44 17.32 -0.55
N PHE A 50 -2.71 16.46 0.16
CA PHE A 50 -3.04 15.04 0.30
C PHE A 50 -4.48 14.85 0.84
N GLN A 51 -4.85 15.56 1.91
CA GLN A 51 -6.18 15.49 2.51
C GLN A 51 -7.28 15.91 1.52
N LYS A 52 -7.03 16.92 0.69
CA LYS A 52 -7.97 17.33 -0.36
C LYS A 52 -8.14 16.25 -1.43
N LEU A 53 -7.04 15.63 -1.87
CA LEU A 53 -7.08 14.58 -2.89
C LEU A 53 -7.78 13.31 -2.39
N ILE A 54 -7.46 12.88 -1.17
CA ILE A 54 -8.01 11.63 -0.61
C ILE A 54 -9.53 11.70 -0.40
N ALA A 55 -10.07 12.91 -0.16
CA ALA A 55 -11.50 13.14 -0.05
C ALA A 55 -12.26 13.01 -1.38
N SER A 56 -11.56 13.05 -2.53
CA SER A 56 -12.15 12.97 -3.86
C SER A 56 -12.14 11.52 -4.38
N LYS A 57 -13.32 10.94 -4.65
CA LYS A 57 -13.45 9.61 -5.29
C LYS A 57 -12.74 9.52 -6.65
N THR A 58 -12.69 10.63 -7.39
CA THR A 58 -11.98 10.71 -8.69
C THR A 58 -10.47 10.73 -8.50
N ASN A 59 -9.96 11.51 -7.56
CA ASN A 59 -8.54 11.86 -7.48
C ASN A 59 -7.77 11.23 -6.30
N ASP A 60 -8.39 10.38 -5.50
CA ASP A 60 -7.78 9.79 -4.30
C ASP A 60 -6.45 9.05 -4.55
N HIS A 61 -6.32 8.33 -5.66
CA HIS A 61 -5.08 7.69 -6.10
C HIS A 61 -3.88 8.66 -6.20
N GLU A 62 -4.11 9.92 -6.60
CA GLU A 62 -3.07 10.96 -6.63
C GLU A 62 -2.60 11.32 -5.21
N GLY A 63 -3.52 11.31 -4.26
CA GLY A 63 -3.20 11.46 -2.83
C GLY A 63 -2.29 10.35 -2.32
N PHE A 64 -2.57 9.09 -2.69
CA PHE A 64 -1.71 7.97 -2.36
C PHE A 64 -0.32 8.07 -2.99
N PHE A 65 -0.20 8.53 -4.24
CA PHE A 65 1.12 8.73 -4.85
C PHE A 65 1.95 9.76 -4.07
N ILE A 66 1.36 10.89 -3.67
CA ILE A 66 2.04 11.88 -2.83
C ILE A 66 2.45 11.27 -1.49
N LEU A 67 1.54 10.56 -0.83
CA LEU A 67 1.80 9.97 0.49
C LEU A 67 2.92 8.92 0.44
N MET A 68 2.93 8.07 -0.60
CA MET A 68 4.01 7.10 -0.82
C MET A 68 5.36 7.81 -1.02
N ARG A 69 5.42 8.93 -1.75
CA ARG A 69 6.67 9.71 -1.88
C ARG A 69 7.14 10.34 -0.59
N LEU A 70 6.23 10.79 0.26
CA LEU A 70 6.57 11.31 1.58
C LEU A 70 7.20 10.19 2.43
N VAL A 71 6.57 9.03 2.51
CA VAL A 71 7.10 7.86 3.24
C VAL A 71 8.43 7.37 2.65
N GLU A 72 8.61 7.46 1.34
CA GLU A 72 9.83 7.02 0.67
C GLU A 72 11.03 7.93 0.92
N ASN A 73 10.83 9.25 0.93
CA ASN A 73 11.92 10.23 0.88
C ASN A 73 12.15 11.01 2.19
N LEU A 74 11.23 10.94 3.16
CA LEU A 74 11.39 11.60 4.45
C LEU A 74 11.93 10.64 5.52
N PRO A 75 12.75 11.14 6.47
CA PRO A 75 13.09 10.38 7.67
C PRO A 75 11.81 10.02 8.45
N PRO A 76 11.68 8.79 8.97
CA PRO A 76 10.50 8.34 9.71
C PRO A 76 10.09 9.30 10.84
N GLU A 77 11.07 9.86 11.54
CA GLU A 77 10.88 10.77 12.67
C GLU A 77 10.12 12.03 12.28
N THR A 78 10.24 12.46 11.02
CA THR A 78 9.57 13.65 10.50
C THR A 78 8.07 13.42 10.32
N LEU A 79 7.67 12.19 9.95
CA LEU A 79 6.27 11.87 9.68
C LEU A 79 5.53 11.35 10.91
N ASN A 80 6.24 10.84 11.92
CA ASN A 80 5.66 10.18 13.10
C ASN A 80 4.51 10.94 13.76
N GLU A 81 4.62 12.27 13.92
CA GLU A 81 3.57 13.09 14.53
C GLU A 81 2.28 13.18 13.67
N TYR A 82 2.39 12.95 12.36
CA TYR A 82 1.27 13.02 11.41
C TYR A 82 0.66 11.65 11.10
N LEU A 83 1.42 10.57 11.25
CA LEU A 83 1.03 9.23 10.80
C LEU A 83 -0.31 8.76 11.39
N LYS A 84 -0.54 8.98 12.68
CA LYS A 84 -1.82 8.61 13.31
C LYS A 84 -3.00 9.34 12.65
N HIS A 85 -2.86 10.64 12.42
CA HIS A 85 -3.91 11.44 11.79
C HIS A 85 -4.15 11.01 10.33
N ILE A 86 -3.07 10.76 9.58
CA ILE A 86 -3.14 10.25 8.21
C ILE A 86 -3.93 8.94 8.16
N PHE A 87 -3.60 7.96 9.01
CA PHE A 87 -4.30 6.68 9.03
C PHE A 87 -5.77 6.82 9.45
N VAL A 88 -6.09 7.69 10.42
CA VAL A 88 -7.49 7.99 10.77
C VAL A 88 -8.26 8.57 9.58
N LEU A 89 -7.66 9.50 8.82
CA LEU A 89 -8.28 10.03 7.59
C LEU A 89 -8.52 8.93 6.55
N LEU A 90 -7.53 8.04 6.35
CA LEU A 90 -7.65 6.93 5.40
C LEU A 90 -8.76 5.95 5.79
N PHE A 91 -8.90 5.61 7.07
CA PHE A 91 -9.97 4.75 7.55
C PHE A 91 -11.34 5.45 7.52
N HIS A 92 -11.41 6.75 7.80
CA HIS A 92 -12.64 7.51 7.67
C HIS A 92 -13.15 7.53 6.23
N ARG A 93 -12.25 7.75 5.26
CA ARG A 93 -12.56 7.68 3.82
C ARG A 93 -13.00 6.28 3.39
N LEU A 94 -12.34 5.23 3.91
CA LEU A 94 -12.72 3.83 3.69
C LEU A 94 -14.16 3.55 4.16
N SER A 95 -14.51 4.00 5.37
CA SER A 95 -15.82 3.74 5.98
C SER A 95 -16.96 4.52 5.31
N ASN A 96 -16.72 5.77 4.90
CA ASN A 96 -17.79 6.63 4.42
C ASN A 96 -18.09 6.49 2.93
N SER A 97 -17.09 6.14 2.11
CA SER A 97 -17.22 6.27 0.66
C SER A 97 -16.33 5.32 -0.15
N LYS A 98 -16.08 4.11 0.35
CA LYS A 98 -15.28 3.05 -0.29
C LYS A 98 -15.47 3.00 -1.81
N THR A 99 -14.34 2.92 -2.54
CA THR A 99 -14.29 2.56 -3.96
C THR A 99 -13.24 1.49 -4.17
N THR A 100 -13.36 0.68 -5.22
CA THR A 100 -12.42 -0.40 -5.53
C THR A 100 -11.03 0.18 -5.81
N LYS A 101 -10.95 1.28 -6.56
CA LYS A 101 -9.70 2.03 -6.80
C LYS A 101 -9.04 2.50 -5.50
N TYR A 102 -9.82 3.04 -4.57
CA TYR A 102 -9.33 3.49 -3.27
C TYR A 102 -8.76 2.33 -2.46
N VAL A 103 -9.44 1.19 -2.45
CA VAL A 103 -9.02 -0.02 -1.73
C VAL A 103 -7.71 -0.58 -2.29
N LYS A 104 -7.59 -0.70 -3.62
CA LYS A 104 -6.35 -1.13 -4.28
C LYS A 104 -5.18 -0.23 -3.86
N SER A 105 -5.38 1.09 -3.89
CA SER A 105 -4.37 2.09 -3.51
C SER A 105 -4.03 2.05 -2.02
N LEU A 106 -5.02 1.85 -1.14
CA LEU A 106 -4.84 1.74 0.30
C LEU A 106 -4.04 0.49 0.69
N LEU A 107 -4.34 -0.66 0.08
CA LEU A 107 -3.58 -1.89 0.28
C LEU A 107 -2.12 -1.73 -0.16
N ALA A 108 -1.90 -1.18 -1.35
CA ALA A 108 -0.55 -0.88 -1.83
C ALA A 108 0.19 0.04 -0.84
N PHE A 109 -0.46 1.09 -0.34
CA PHE A 109 0.12 1.98 0.66
C PHE A 109 0.45 1.27 1.99
N PHE A 110 -0.45 0.43 2.52
CA PHE A 110 -0.19 -0.30 3.77
C PHE A 110 0.99 -1.26 3.65
N PHE A 111 1.05 -2.02 2.56
CA PHE A 111 2.16 -2.95 2.34
C PHE A 111 3.46 -2.22 1.99
N PHE A 112 3.39 -1.07 1.32
CA PHE A 112 4.53 -0.18 1.13
C PHE A 112 5.06 0.37 2.46
N PHE A 113 4.17 0.82 3.34
CA PHE A 113 4.49 1.30 4.67
C PHE A 113 5.13 0.18 5.52
N SER A 114 4.55 -1.02 5.50
CA SER A 114 5.13 -2.23 6.12
C SER A 114 6.53 -2.53 5.58
N TYR A 115 6.73 -2.40 4.26
CA TYR A 115 8.04 -2.60 3.65
C TYR A 115 9.08 -1.56 4.12
N LYS A 116 8.71 -0.29 4.21
CA LYS A 116 9.64 0.80 4.56
C LYS A 116 9.90 0.94 6.06
N TYR A 117 8.87 0.90 6.89
CA TYR A 117 8.99 1.11 8.35
C TYR A 117 8.91 -0.17 9.17
N GLY A 118 8.67 -1.31 8.51
CA GLY A 118 8.56 -2.62 9.15
C GLY A 118 7.10 -2.96 9.50
N PRO A 119 6.77 -4.26 9.54
CA PRO A 119 5.40 -4.71 9.77
C PRO A 119 4.91 -4.40 11.20
N GLY A 120 5.78 -4.49 12.21
CA GLY A 120 5.43 -4.14 13.59
C GLY A 120 5.02 -2.67 13.74
N ALA A 121 5.64 -1.75 12.98
CA ALA A 121 5.24 -0.35 12.97
C ALA A 121 3.85 -0.16 12.38
N LEU A 122 3.50 -0.88 11.30
CA LEU A 122 2.16 -0.84 10.72
C LEU A 122 1.10 -1.33 11.73
N ILE A 123 1.33 -2.49 12.34
CA ILE A 123 0.42 -3.10 13.32
C ILE A 123 0.22 -2.14 14.50
N SER A 124 1.32 -1.68 15.10
CA SER A 124 1.31 -0.79 16.26
C SER A 124 0.59 0.53 15.98
N LEU A 125 0.81 1.13 14.80
CA LEU A 125 0.16 2.38 14.41
C LEU A 125 -1.36 2.20 14.27
N ILE A 126 -1.81 1.13 13.63
CA ILE A 126 -3.23 0.82 13.47
C ILE A 126 -3.88 0.55 14.83
N ASP A 127 -3.24 -0.25 15.69
CA ASP A 127 -3.78 -0.57 17.01
C ASP A 127 -3.76 0.61 18.00
N THR A 128 -2.93 1.64 17.76
CA THR A 128 -2.94 2.90 18.51
C THR A 128 -4.18 3.75 18.20
N ILE A 129 -4.85 3.52 17.08
CA ILE A 129 -6.13 4.18 16.75
C ILE A 129 -7.26 3.53 17.54
N GLN A 130 -7.33 2.21 17.52
CA GLN A 130 -8.25 1.42 18.31
C GLN A 130 -7.62 0.05 18.63
N PRO A 131 -7.68 -0.43 19.88
CA PRO A 131 -7.10 -1.72 20.24
C PRO A 131 -7.67 -2.87 19.39
N LYS A 132 -6.78 -3.71 18.86
CA LYS A 132 -7.13 -4.84 17.98
C LYS A 132 -7.76 -4.44 16.65
N MET A 133 -7.62 -3.19 16.22
CA MET A 133 -8.12 -2.76 14.93
C MET A 133 -7.41 -3.47 13.78
N PHE A 134 -6.17 -3.94 13.96
CA PHE A 134 -5.46 -4.65 12.90
C PHE A 134 -6.14 -5.96 12.49
N SER A 135 -6.82 -6.68 13.41
CA SER A 135 -7.60 -7.87 13.02
C SER A 135 -8.74 -7.51 12.08
N MET A 136 -9.42 -6.39 12.32
CA MET A 136 -10.47 -5.90 11.42
C MET A 136 -9.92 -5.50 10.05
N VAL A 137 -8.72 -4.94 10.00
CA VAL A 137 -8.04 -4.63 8.73
C VAL A 137 -7.72 -5.92 7.95
N ILE A 138 -7.25 -6.97 8.62
CA ILE A 138 -7.03 -8.25 7.96
C ILE A 138 -8.34 -8.82 7.42
N GLU A 139 -9.35 -8.93 8.27
CA GLU A 139 -10.61 -9.62 7.95
C GLU A 139 -11.47 -8.88 6.93
N ARG A 140 -11.52 -7.54 7.00
CA ARG A 140 -12.47 -6.73 6.21
C ARG A 140 -11.83 -5.99 5.04
N LEU A 141 -10.50 -5.97 4.95
CA LEU A 141 -9.79 -5.26 3.89
C LEU A 141 -8.78 -6.16 3.19
N ILE A 142 -7.82 -6.74 3.90
CA ILE A 142 -6.75 -7.51 3.26
C ILE A 142 -7.30 -8.79 2.63
N LEU A 143 -7.91 -9.68 3.42
CA LEU A 143 -8.41 -10.96 2.90
C LEU A 143 -9.44 -10.83 1.78
N PRO A 144 -10.47 -9.95 1.85
CA PRO A 144 -11.48 -9.87 0.80
C PRO A 144 -11.03 -9.10 -0.45
N ASP A 145 -10.12 -8.13 -0.33
CA ASP A 145 -9.83 -7.21 -1.44
C ASP A 145 -8.37 -7.32 -1.97
N LEU A 146 -7.49 -8.16 -1.39
CA LEU A 146 -6.12 -8.34 -1.88
C LEU A 146 -6.07 -8.82 -3.34
N GLN A 147 -6.95 -9.75 -3.73
CA GLN A 147 -6.96 -10.30 -5.09
C GLN A 147 -7.37 -9.26 -6.15
N LYS A 148 -8.01 -8.17 -5.73
CA LYS A 148 -8.38 -7.05 -6.61
C LYS A 148 -7.19 -6.17 -6.95
N VAL A 149 -6.07 -6.25 -6.22
CA VAL A 149 -4.90 -5.39 -6.50
C VAL A 149 -4.36 -5.68 -7.89
N SER A 150 -4.19 -4.62 -8.67
CA SER A 150 -3.86 -4.66 -10.09
C SER A 150 -2.63 -3.82 -10.39
N GLY A 151 -1.96 -4.10 -11.50
CA GLY A 151 -0.69 -3.45 -11.84
C GLY A 151 0.53 -4.21 -11.32
N ASN A 152 1.61 -4.18 -12.10
CA ASN A 152 2.83 -4.94 -11.79
C ASN A 152 3.51 -4.42 -10.52
N VAL A 153 3.58 -3.10 -10.35
CA VAL A 153 4.22 -2.46 -9.20
C VAL A 153 3.39 -2.66 -7.94
N GLU A 154 2.09 -2.40 -7.98
CA GLU A 154 1.21 -2.52 -6.83
C GLU A 154 1.13 -3.97 -6.33
N ARG A 155 0.98 -4.95 -7.23
CA ARG A 155 1.00 -6.37 -6.85
C ARG A 155 2.34 -6.77 -6.24
N LYS A 156 3.45 -6.26 -6.77
CA LYS A 156 4.79 -6.48 -6.20
C LYS A 156 4.91 -5.88 -4.79
N ILE A 157 4.46 -4.64 -4.60
CA ILE A 157 4.43 -3.97 -3.29
C ILE A 157 3.62 -4.78 -2.28
N CYS A 158 2.39 -5.16 -2.64
CA CYS A 158 1.51 -5.95 -1.79
C CYS A 158 2.14 -7.29 -1.43
N SER A 159 2.74 -7.96 -2.42
CA SER A 159 3.40 -9.25 -2.22
C SER A 159 4.58 -9.13 -1.25
N VAL A 160 5.49 -8.19 -1.48
CA VAL A 160 6.68 -8.01 -0.63
C VAL A 160 6.31 -7.54 0.77
N GLY A 161 5.38 -6.60 0.91
CA GLY A 161 4.92 -6.13 2.21
C GLY A 161 4.19 -7.22 3.00
N LEU A 162 3.40 -8.07 2.33
CA LEU A 162 2.72 -9.20 2.97
C LEU A 162 3.70 -10.31 3.35
N ILE A 163 4.73 -10.58 2.54
CA ILE A 163 5.82 -11.50 2.91
C ILE A 163 6.47 -11.03 4.20
N LYS A 164 6.89 -9.76 4.28
CA LYS A 164 7.50 -9.20 5.51
C LYS A 164 6.54 -9.30 6.70
N LEU A 165 5.26 -9.02 6.49
CA LEU A 165 4.24 -9.15 7.52
C LEU A 165 4.13 -10.60 8.05
N LEU A 166 4.20 -11.60 7.18
CA LEU A 166 4.15 -13.02 7.56
C LEU A 166 5.46 -13.54 8.18
N THR A 167 6.61 -12.93 7.85
CA THR A 167 7.93 -13.46 8.24
C THR A 167 8.69 -12.65 9.29
N GLU A 168 8.31 -11.40 9.52
CA GLU A 168 9.03 -10.48 10.40
C GLU A 168 8.13 -9.86 11.50
N ALA A 169 6.83 -10.15 11.54
CA ALA A 169 5.93 -9.65 12.58
C ALA A 169 5.67 -10.72 13.66
N PRO A 170 6.25 -10.60 14.86
CA PRO A 170 5.99 -11.54 15.96
C PRO A 170 4.49 -11.67 16.27
N GLU A 171 3.75 -10.56 16.18
CA GLU A 171 2.32 -10.53 16.45
C GLU A 171 1.51 -11.51 15.59
N LEU A 172 1.97 -11.80 14.37
CA LEU A 172 1.39 -12.78 13.45
C LEU A 172 2.04 -14.16 13.53
N ILE A 173 3.27 -14.27 14.03
CA ILE A 173 3.95 -15.58 14.12
C ILE A 173 3.51 -16.31 15.39
N ASP A 174 3.53 -15.64 16.55
CA ASP A 174 3.20 -16.21 17.86
C ASP A 174 2.34 -15.31 18.75
N GLY A 175 2.07 -14.08 18.33
CA GLY A 175 1.27 -13.14 19.10
C GLY A 175 -0.24 -13.21 18.87
N CYS A 176 -0.89 -12.08 19.15
CA CYS A 176 -2.35 -11.92 19.21
C CYS A 176 -3.06 -12.06 17.85
N TYR A 177 -2.32 -12.07 16.74
CA TYR A 177 -2.86 -12.21 15.39
C TYR A 177 -2.47 -13.54 14.73
N SER A 178 -1.83 -14.46 15.45
CA SER A 178 -1.32 -15.73 14.91
C SER A 178 -2.34 -16.58 14.14
N GLN A 179 -3.61 -16.51 14.53
CA GLN A 179 -4.73 -17.13 13.82
C GLN A 179 -4.89 -16.69 12.35
N PHE A 180 -4.37 -15.51 11.98
CA PHE A 180 -4.47 -14.97 10.62
C PHE A 180 -3.30 -15.34 9.72
N TRP A 181 -2.23 -15.94 10.27
CA TRP A 181 -1.03 -16.27 9.50
C TRP A 181 -1.33 -17.19 8.30
N GLY A 182 -2.09 -18.26 8.54
CA GLY A 182 -2.50 -19.21 7.49
C GLY A 182 -3.38 -18.57 6.40
N PRO A 183 -4.50 -17.91 6.76
CA PRO A 183 -5.33 -17.18 5.81
C PRO A 183 -4.58 -16.14 4.98
N LEU A 184 -3.63 -15.40 5.59
CA LEU A 184 -2.81 -14.42 4.89
C LEU A 184 -1.83 -15.08 3.91
N LEU A 185 -1.21 -16.21 4.28
CA LEU A 185 -0.36 -16.97 3.36
C LEU A 185 -1.17 -17.54 2.18
N GLN A 186 -2.37 -18.05 2.44
CA GLN A 186 -3.29 -18.51 1.41
C GLN A 186 -3.64 -17.36 0.43
N ALA A 187 -3.96 -16.18 0.96
CA ALA A 187 -4.28 -15.01 0.16
C ALA A 187 -3.07 -14.53 -0.68
N LEU A 188 -1.85 -14.58 -0.11
CA LEU A 188 -0.63 -14.27 -0.84
C LEU A 188 -0.38 -15.25 -2.00
N ILE A 189 -0.62 -16.54 -1.80
CA ILE A 189 -0.49 -17.53 -2.88
C ILE A 189 -1.59 -17.30 -3.93
N GLY A 190 -2.81 -16.96 -3.52
CA GLY A 190 -3.87 -16.52 -4.42
C GLY A 190 -3.44 -15.35 -5.29
N LEU A 191 -2.77 -14.35 -4.70
CA LEU A 191 -2.22 -13.21 -5.44
C LEU A 191 -1.14 -13.62 -6.46
N PHE A 192 -0.49 -14.77 -6.32
CA PHE A 192 0.47 -15.25 -7.31
C PHE A 192 -0.17 -16.08 -8.42
N GLU A 193 -1.18 -16.88 -8.10
CA GLU A 193 -1.64 -17.96 -8.97
C GLU A 193 -3.02 -17.73 -9.57
N LEU A 194 -3.88 -16.98 -8.89
CA LEU A 194 -5.24 -16.72 -9.34
C LEU A 194 -5.29 -15.44 -10.20
N PRO A 195 -6.24 -15.35 -11.14
CA PRO A 195 -6.47 -14.13 -11.89
C PRO A 195 -6.90 -12.98 -10.97
N GLU A 196 -6.73 -11.75 -11.45
CA GLU A 196 -7.26 -10.56 -10.76
C GLU A 196 -8.77 -10.69 -10.54
N ASP A 197 -9.23 -10.24 -9.37
CA ASP A 197 -10.66 -10.11 -9.08
C ASP A 197 -11.15 -8.73 -9.55
N ASP A 198 -11.93 -8.73 -10.63
CA ASP A 198 -12.53 -7.53 -11.23
C ASP A 198 -13.90 -7.18 -10.63
N SER A 199 -14.34 -7.87 -9.55
CA SER A 199 -15.62 -7.60 -8.92
C SER A 199 -15.67 -6.22 -8.25
N ILE A 200 -16.76 -5.50 -8.51
CA ILE A 200 -17.05 -4.20 -7.90
C ILE A 200 -18.16 -4.41 -6.85
N PRO A 201 -18.00 -3.93 -5.60
CA PRO A 201 -19.03 -4.01 -4.59
C PRO A 201 -20.36 -3.39 -5.05
N GLU A 202 -21.49 -4.03 -4.73
CA GLU A 202 -22.82 -3.53 -5.11
C GLU A 202 -23.10 -2.12 -4.56
N ASP A 203 -22.60 -1.82 -3.35
CA ASP A 203 -22.74 -0.51 -2.71
C ASP A 203 -21.85 0.58 -3.35
N GLU A 204 -20.95 0.21 -4.26
CA GLU A 204 -20.11 1.16 -5.00
C GLU A 204 -20.90 1.79 -6.16
N HIS A 205 -21.95 2.54 -5.83
CA HIS A 205 -22.65 3.40 -6.79
C HIS A 205 -21.86 4.70 -6.98
N PHE A 206 -20.71 4.61 -7.64
CA PHE A 206 -19.97 5.78 -8.11
C PHE A 206 -20.10 5.88 -9.62
N ILE A 207 -21.04 6.71 -10.06
CA ILE A 207 -21.00 7.27 -11.41
C ILE A 207 -20.15 8.53 -11.28
N GLU A 208 -19.07 8.59 -12.06
CA GLU A 208 -18.24 9.79 -12.15
C GLU A 208 -19.06 10.88 -12.86
N VAL A 209 -19.88 11.58 -12.09
CA VAL A 209 -20.58 12.77 -12.55
C VAL A 209 -19.54 13.89 -12.48
N ASP A 210 -19.25 14.50 -13.63
CA ASP A 210 -18.50 15.76 -13.71
C ASP A 210 -19.36 16.84 -13.02
N GLU A 211 -19.35 16.89 -11.69
CA GLU A 211 -20.14 17.82 -10.87
C GLU A 211 -19.61 19.26 -10.93
N THR A 212 -18.71 19.59 -11.87
CA THR A 212 -18.16 20.94 -11.97
C THR A 212 -18.95 21.74 -13.01
N PRO A 213 -19.85 22.67 -12.60
CA PRO A 213 -20.50 23.55 -13.56
C PRO A 213 -19.47 24.43 -14.25
N GLY A 214 -19.31 24.27 -15.57
CA GLY A 214 -18.46 25.10 -16.43
C GLY A 214 -17.54 24.32 -17.35
N TYR A 215 -17.06 24.97 -18.42
CA TYR A 215 -16.09 24.39 -19.34
C TYR A 215 -14.73 24.21 -18.64
N GLN A 216 -14.31 22.98 -18.42
CA GLN A 216 -12.94 22.65 -18.01
C GLN A 216 -12.24 21.88 -19.15
N SER A 217 -11.01 22.26 -19.48
CA SER A 217 -10.19 21.48 -20.40
C SER A 217 -9.81 20.16 -19.74
N ALA A 218 -9.99 19.06 -20.46
CA ALA A 218 -9.47 17.75 -20.05
C ALA A 218 -7.94 17.78 -19.92
N PHE A 219 -7.41 16.90 -19.06
CA PHE A 219 -5.96 16.69 -18.95
C PHE A 219 -5.42 16.05 -20.24
N CYS A 220 -4.39 16.66 -20.84
CA CYS A 220 -3.68 16.11 -22.00
C CYS A 220 -2.28 15.66 -21.61
N LYS A 221 -2.04 14.35 -21.63
CA LYS A 221 -0.72 13.78 -21.32
C LYS A 221 0.25 14.05 -22.48
N LEU A 222 1.39 14.66 -22.16
CA LEU A 222 2.49 14.85 -23.11
C LEU A 222 3.16 13.50 -23.43
N LEU A 223 2.99 12.98 -24.65
CA LEU A 223 3.51 11.67 -25.05
C LEU A 223 5.03 11.54 -24.87
N PHE A 224 5.79 12.59 -25.22
CA PHE A 224 7.26 12.58 -25.16
C PHE A 224 7.84 12.94 -23.79
N ALA A 225 6.99 13.30 -22.83
CA ALA A 225 7.41 13.63 -21.47
C ALA A 225 6.77 12.66 -20.47
N GLY A 226 6.64 11.38 -20.81
CA GLY A 226 6.16 10.33 -19.91
C GLY A 226 7.00 10.22 -18.63
N LYS A 227 6.39 9.78 -17.53
CA LYS A 227 7.10 9.38 -16.30
C LYS A 227 7.41 7.89 -16.43
N ALA A 228 8.65 7.49 -16.15
CA ALA A 228 8.97 6.07 -15.98
C ALA A 228 8.17 5.50 -14.80
N GLU A 229 7.71 4.27 -14.91
CA GLU A 229 7.05 3.57 -13.81
C GLU A 229 8.06 3.46 -12.65
N HIS A 230 7.68 3.93 -11.45
CA HIS A 230 8.55 3.93 -10.28
C HIS A 230 8.25 2.72 -9.41
N ASP A 231 9.18 1.78 -9.35
CA ASP A 231 9.14 0.66 -8.41
C ASP A 231 9.89 1.05 -7.12
N PRO A 232 9.20 1.29 -5.98
CA PRO A 232 9.84 1.74 -4.76
C PRO A 232 10.60 0.61 -4.00
N ILE A 233 10.51 -0.63 -4.50
CA ILE A 233 11.35 -1.79 -4.10
C ILE A 233 12.65 -1.81 -4.93
N ASN A 234 12.79 -0.93 -5.93
CA ASN A 234 14.00 -0.69 -6.73
C ASN A 234 14.59 -1.97 -7.35
N GLY A 235 13.76 -2.92 -7.77
CA GLY A 235 14.24 -4.15 -8.39
C GLY A 235 15.02 -5.11 -7.47
N GLN A 236 15.12 -4.84 -6.16
CA GLN A 236 15.83 -5.71 -5.21
C GLN A 236 15.23 -7.12 -5.15
N ILE A 237 13.94 -7.22 -5.43
CA ILE A 237 13.18 -8.47 -5.43
C ILE A 237 12.64 -8.67 -6.85
N PRO A 238 13.28 -9.51 -7.68
CA PRO A 238 12.82 -9.77 -9.05
C PRO A 238 11.62 -10.72 -9.08
N ASP A 239 11.58 -11.72 -8.20
CA ASP A 239 10.50 -12.70 -8.10
C ASP A 239 10.00 -12.81 -6.66
N ALA A 240 8.74 -12.41 -6.44
CA ALA A 240 8.10 -12.44 -5.13
C ALA A 240 7.86 -13.87 -4.61
N ARG A 241 7.67 -14.87 -5.49
CA ARG A 241 7.48 -16.27 -5.11
C ARG A 241 8.76 -16.85 -4.53
N LEU A 242 9.90 -16.59 -5.19
CA LEU A 242 11.22 -17.00 -4.68
C LEU A 242 11.57 -16.26 -3.39
N HIS A 243 11.23 -14.98 -3.31
CA HIS A 243 11.43 -14.19 -2.10
C HIS A 243 10.61 -14.72 -0.92
N LEU A 244 9.36 -15.15 -1.15
CA LEU A 244 8.53 -15.82 -0.15
C LEU A 244 9.22 -17.09 0.37
N ALA A 245 9.67 -17.96 -0.54
CA ALA A 245 10.35 -19.22 -0.18
C ALA A 245 11.60 -18.97 0.69
N GLN A 246 12.46 -18.03 0.29
CA GLN A 246 13.67 -17.67 1.04
C GLN A 246 13.35 -17.04 2.41
N SER A 247 12.31 -16.21 2.48
CA SER A 247 11.89 -15.56 3.73
C SER A 247 11.29 -16.56 4.71
N LEU A 248 10.51 -17.52 4.22
CA LEU A 248 9.99 -18.62 5.04
C LEU A 248 11.10 -19.54 5.55
N GLN A 249 12.13 -19.82 4.75
CA GLN A 249 13.29 -20.59 5.21
C GLN A 249 14.01 -19.86 6.36
N LYS A 250 14.26 -18.55 6.22
CA LYS A 250 14.88 -17.76 7.30
C LYS A 250 14.03 -17.81 8.57
N LEU A 251 12.70 -17.71 8.43
CA LEU A 251 11.79 -17.84 9.56
C LEU A 251 11.82 -19.26 10.15
N SER A 252 11.86 -20.32 9.34
CA SER A 252 11.88 -21.70 9.84
C SER A 252 13.15 -22.00 10.64
N ILE A 253 14.29 -21.45 10.23
CA ILE A 253 15.55 -21.58 10.97
C ILE A 253 15.45 -20.91 12.35
N ASN A 254 14.79 -19.75 12.42
CA ASN A 254 14.57 -19.02 13.68
C ASN A 254 13.47 -19.64 14.55
N CYS A 255 12.55 -20.42 13.97
CA CYS A 255 11.43 -21.08 14.65
C CYS A 255 11.25 -22.53 14.18
N PRO A 256 12.18 -23.46 14.52
CA PRO A 256 12.18 -24.82 13.98
C PRO A 256 10.91 -25.61 14.30
N GLY A 257 10.40 -26.37 13.32
CA GLY A 257 9.25 -27.27 13.47
C GLY A 257 7.86 -26.60 13.50
N LYS A 258 7.81 -25.27 13.63
CA LYS A 258 6.54 -24.53 13.72
C LYS A 258 5.89 -24.32 12.34
N LEU A 259 6.68 -23.84 11.37
CA LEU A 259 6.18 -23.49 10.04
C LEU A 259 5.55 -24.67 9.29
N PRO A 260 6.18 -25.86 9.26
CA PRO A 260 5.57 -27.03 8.62
C PRO A 260 4.18 -27.35 9.19
N THR A 261 4.03 -27.28 10.51
CA THR A 261 2.75 -27.52 11.19
C THR A 261 1.71 -26.48 10.81
N LEU A 262 2.06 -25.18 10.82
CA LEU A 262 1.16 -24.10 10.42
C LEU A 262 0.69 -24.24 8.97
N ILE A 263 1.62 -24.55 8.05
CA ILE A 263 1.31 -24.74 6.62
C ILE A 263 0.37 -25.93 6.46
N SER A 264 0.69 -27.08 7.05
CA SER A 264 -0.13 -28.29 6.91
C SER A 264 -1.55 -28.14 7.50
N THR A 265 -1.72 -27.29 8.50
CA THR A 265 -3.00 -27.11 9.21
C THR A 265 -3.92 -26.12 8.50
N HIS A 266 -3.37 -25.05 7.93
CA HIS A 266 -4.18 -23.91 7.45
C HIS A 266 -4.23 -23.73 5.94
N LEU A 267 -3.30 -24.32 5.19
CA LEU A 267 -3.20 -24.11 3.76
C LEU A 267 -4.02 -25.15 2.98
N ALA A 268 -4.74 -24.71 1.96
CA ALA A 268 -5.46 -25.62 1.08
C ALA A 268 -4.45 -26.50 0.31
N PRO A 269 -4.81 -27.75 -0.06
CA PRO A 269 -3.89 -28.67 -0.73
C PRO A 269 -3.24 -28.10 -2.00
N GLU A 270 -4.01 -27.38 -2.82
CA GLU A 270 -3.52 -26.73 -4.04
C GLU A 270 -2.48 -25.64 -3.72
N ALA A 271 -2.79 -24.76 -2.77
CA ALA A 271 -1.86 -23.71 -2.34
C ALA A 271 -0.57 -24.29 -1.74
N ALA A 272 -0.66 -25.39 -0.99
CA ALA A 272 0.51 -26.11 -0.48
C ALA A 272 1.39 -26.67 -1.60
N GLN A 273 0.80 -27.18 -2.69
CA GLN A 273 1.55 -27.63 -3.86
C GLN A 273 2.29 -26.47 -4.55
N HIS A 274 1.65 -25.31 -4.71
CA HIS A 274 2.30 -24.12 -5.26
C HIS A 274 3.47 -23.68 -4.37
N LEU A 275 3.26 -23.62 -3.05
CA LEU A 275 4.33 -23.28 -2.11
C LEU A 275 5.51 -24.25 -2.20
N GLN A 276 5.24 -25.56 -2.33
CA GLN A 276 6.29 -26.56 -2.52
C GLN A 276 7.10 -26.33 -3.80
N LYS A 277 6.46 -25.93 -4.91
CA LYS A 277 7.15 -25.55 -6.15
C LYS A 277 8.07 -24.35 -5.93
N TYR A 278 7.64 -23.35 -5.15
CA TYR A 278 8.48 -22.18 -4.87
C TYR A 278 9.71 -22.55 -4.02
N LEU A 279 9.52 -23.38 -2.99
CA LEU A 279 10.62 -23.88 -2.14
C LEU A 279 11.65 -24.66 -2.98
N GLN A 280 11.18 -25.53 -3.89
CA GLN A 280 12.03 -26.27 -4.82
C GLN A 280 12.77 -25.34 -5.79
N ALA A 281 12.07 -24.39 -6.42
CA ALA A 281 12.67 -23.44 -7.36
C ALA A 281 13.73 -22.54 -6.68
N ALA A 282 13.54 -22.21 -5.39
CA ALA A 282 14.50 -21.46 -4.60
C ALA A 282 15.63 -22.33 -3.99
N ASN A 283 15.58 -23.66 -4.16
CA ASN A 283 16.48 -24.63 -3.53
C ASN A 283 16.55 -24.50 -2.00
N VAL A 284 15.40 -24.33 -1.35
CA VAL A 284 15.28 -24.19 0.11
C VAL A 284 14.37 -25.26 0.71
N ALA A 285 14.66 -25.63 1.96
CA ALA A 285 13.84 -26.54 2.75
C ALA A 285 13.48 -25.87 4.08
N LEU A 286 12.26 -26.13 4.56
CA LEU A 286 11.80 -25.64 5.86
C LEU A 286 12.23 -26.61 6.96
N SER A 287 12.78 -26.07 8.03
CA SER A 287 13.30 -26.78 9.21
C SER A 287 12.29 -26.91 10.35
#